data_AF-A0A2G6LV31-F1
#
_entry.id   AF-A0A2G6LV31-F1
#
_cell.length_a   1.000
_cell.length_b   1.000
_cell.length_c   1.000
_cell.angle_alpha   90.00
_cell.angle_beta   90.00
_cell.angle_gamma   90.00
#
_symmetry.space_group_name_H-M   'P 1'
#
loop_
_entity.id
_entity.type
_entity.pdbx_description
1 polymer ?
#
loop_
_entity_poly.entity_id
_entity_poly.type
_entity_poly.pdbx_seq_one_letter_code
_entity_poly.pdbx_strand_id
1 'polypeptide(L)'
;MVVDSDDIGTAMDITSLSWHVQYGTEVTLDGLQIFMGTCANDELTEVFDDNFISGTRIKVYDRSTVTLTSSGPGSWLEVPLDRTFWYNGDDNLLMEFSWSSGSNSIYVWGWDPGLNQTLFGSYGASSGDLEKVSLHMRLNGALDLTATTFGAIKATLGN
;
A
#
# COMPACT_ATOMS: atom_id res chain seq x y z
N MET A 1 1.31 -5.50 4.19
CA MET A 1 -0.10 -5.69 3.83
C MET A 1 -0.21 -5.90 2.33
N VAL A 2 -1.10 -6.78 1.90
CA VAL A 2 -1.47 -6.98 0.49
C VAL A 2 -2.79 -6.28 0.19
N VAL A 3 -2.90 -5.73 -1.03
CA VAL A 3 -4.14 -5.23 -1.63
C VAL A 3 -4.37 -5.99 -2.92
N ASP A 4 -5.58 -6.54 -3.07
CA ASP A 4 -5.95 -7.33 -4.25
C ASP A 4 -5.95 -6.46 -5.52
N SER A 5 -5.46 -7.02 -6.61
CA SER A 5 -5.53 -6.42 -7.94
C SER A 5 -6.96 -6.05 -8.34
N ASP A 6 -7.95 -6.87 -7.99
CA ASP A 6 -9.36 -6.62 -8.30
C ASP A 6 -9.91 -5.38 -7.55
N ASP A 7 -9.36 -5.05 -6.38
CA ASP A 7 -9.73 -3.86 -5.61
C ASP A 7 -9.08 -2.58 -6.16
N ILE A 8 -7.95 -2.71 -6.87
CA ILE A 8 -7.20 -1.57 -7.46
C ILE A 8 -7.67 -1.30 -8.90
N GLY A 9 -7.88 -2.36 -9.67
CA GLY A 9 -8.46 -2.35 -11.01
C GLY A 9 -7.44 -2.24 -12.15
N THR A 10 -6.71 -1.13 -12.27
CA THR A 10 -5.85 -0.90 -13.45
C THR A 10 -4.47 -0.36 -13.09
N ALA A 11 -3.57 -0.40 -14.06
CA ALA A 11 -2.21 0.09 -13.93
C ALA A 11 -2.19 1.59 -13.58
N MET A 12 -1.27 1.99 -12.72
CA MET A 12 -1.13 3.38 -12.32
C MET A 12 0.26 3.71 -11.78
N ASP A 13 0.65 4.97 -11.93
CA ASP A 13 1.74 5.57 -11.16
C ASP A 13 1.22 5.97 -9.78
N ILE A 14 1.76 5.37 -8.73
CA ILE A 14 1.45 5.70 -7.32
C ILE A 14 2.49 6.69 -6.81
N THR A 15 2.01 7.80 -6.28
CA THR A 15 2.83 8.96 -5.83
C THR A 15 2.61 9.30 -4.36
N SER A 16 1.48 8.92 -3.77
CA SER A 16 1.25 9.00 -2.33
C SER A 16 0.25 7.94 -1.87
N LEU A 17 0.32 7.61 -0.58
CA LEU A 17 -0.61 6.71 0.09
C LEU A 17 -1.44 7.52 1.09
N SER A 18 -2.73 7.21 1.22
CA SER A 18 -3.57 7.83 2.25
C SER A 18 -4.36 6.80 3.04
N TRP A 19 -4.57 7.06 4.34
CA TRP A 19 -5.41 6.23 5.21
C TRP A 19 -6.49 7.06 5.88
N HIS A 20 -7.68 6.47 6.00
CA HIS A 20 -8.80 7.11 6.67
C HIS A 20 -8.66 6.98 8.19
N VAL A 21 -8.52 8.12 8.88
CA VAL A 21 -8.20 8.17 10.32
C VAL A 21 -9.43 7.82 11.14
N GLN A 22 -9.26 6.91 12.09
CA GLN A 22 -10.23 6.55 13.11
C GLN A 22 -9.99 7.33 14.41
N TYR A 23 -8.75 7.33 14.91
CA TYR A 23 -8.37 8.02 16.16
C TYR A 23 -6.94 8.59 16.08
N GLY A 24 -6.65 9.59 16.92
CA GLY A 24 -5.34 10.24 17.00
C GLY A 24 -5.17 11.35 15.96
N THR A 25 -4.20 12.23 16.23
CA THR A 25 -3.89 13.40 15.39
C THR A 25 -2.41 13.48 15.02
N GLU A 26 -1.57 12.68 15.67
CA GLU A 26 -0.12 12.74 15.49
C GLU A 26 0.51 11.39 15.80
N VAL A 27 1.51 11.02 15.00
CA VAL A 27 2.45 9.93 15.28
C VAL A 27 3.84 10.36 14.87
N THR A 28 4.84 10.05 15.70
CA THR A 28 6.25 10.24 15.34
C THR A 28 6.92 8.88 15.23
N LEU A 29 7.61 8.63 14.11
CA LEU A 29 8.27 7.37 13.80
C LEU A 29 9.73 7.64 13.45
N ASP A 30 10.63 6.87 14.05
CA ASP A 30 12.07 6.89 13.74
C ASP A 30 12.41 5.77 12.77
N GLY A 31 13.22 6.10 11.76
CA GLY A 31 13.67 5.18 10.74
C GLY A 31 12.53 4.65 9.87
N LEU A 32 11.47 5.45 9.61
CA LEU A 32 10.35 5.01 8.80
C LEU A 32 10.80 4.78 7.35
N GLN A 33 10.62 3.54 6.90
CA GLN A 33 10.79 3.10 5.53
C GLN A 33 9.49 2.49 5.02
N ILE A 34 9.17 2.78 3.76
CA ILE A 34 8.07 2.14 3.05
C ILE A 34 8.64 1.45 1.83
N PHE A 35 8.32 0.17 1.68
CA PHE A 35 8.62 -0.62 0.50
C PHE A 35 7.32 -1.00 -0.21
N MET A 36 7.36 -1.00 -1.53
CA MET A 36 6.28 -1.44 -2.39
C MET A 36 6.81 -2.48 -3.37
N GLY A 37 5.98 -3.45 -3.72
CA GLY A 37 6.26 -4.47 -4.72
C GLY A 37 4.97 -5.20 -5.07
N THR A 38 5.07 -6.30 -5.81
CA THR A 38 3.90 -7.12 -6.13
C THR A 38 3.99 -8.48 -5.47
N CYS A 39 2.84 -9.13 -5.28
CA CYS A 39 2.73 -10.49 -4.75
C CYS A 39 1.76 -11.31 -5.59
N ALA A 40 1.97 -12.62 -5.65
CA ALA A 40 1.16 -13.53 -6.46
C ALA A 40 -0.06 -14.09 -5.71
N ASN A 41 -0.10 -13.95 -4.38
CA ASN A 41 -1.12 -14.53 -3.51
C ASN A 41 -2.01 -13.44 -2.90
N ASP A 42 -3.26 -13.80 -2.62
CA ASP A 42 -4.24 -12.94 -1.95
C ASP A 42 -4.09 -12.98 -0.42
N GLU A 43 -3.35 -13.98 0.08
CA GLU A 43 -2.99 -14.16 1.48
C GLU A 43 -1.47 -14.12 1.67
N LEU A 44 -1.06 -13.46 2.75
CA LEU A 44 0.33 -13.44 3.18
C LEU A 44 0.70 -14.74 3.88
N THR A 45 1.99 -15.06 3.81
CA THR A 45 2.67 -16.04 4.66
C THR A 45 3.43 -15.33 5.78
N GLU A 46 3.90 -16.07 6.77
CA GLU A 46 4.57 -15.52 7.96
C GLU A 46 5.94 -14.90 7.65
N VAL A 47 6.56 -15.16 6.50
CA VAL A 47 7.91 -14.68 6.14
C VAL A 47 7.81 -13.44 5.27
N PHE A 48 8.38 -12.31 5.70
CA PHE A 48 8.22 -11.02 5.02
C PHE A 48 8.72 -11.06 3.57
N ASP A 49 9.93 -11.55 3.34
CA ASP A 49 10.57 -11.56 2.02
C ASP A 49 9.88 -12.54 1.05
N ASP A 50 9.31 -13.64 1.55
CA ASP A 50 8.64 -14.66 0.73
C ASP A 50 7.33 -14.16 0.11
N ASN A 51 6.76 -13.08 0.66
CA ASN A 51 5.53 -12.49 0.14
C ASN A 51 5.77 -11.65 -1.12
N PHE A 52 6.99 -11.19 -1.40
CA PHE A 52 7.29 -10.42 -2.61
C PHE A 52 7.57 -11.33 -3.80
N ILE A 53 7.04 -10.96 -4.97
CA ILE A 53 7.59 -11.46 -6.24
C ILE A 53 9.02 -10.95 -6.37
N SER A 54 9.96 -11.86 -6.62
CA SER A 54 11.38 -11.55 -6.68
C SER A 54 11.68 -10.41 -7.67
N GLY A 55 12.44 -9.41 -7.20
CA GLY A 55 12.83 -8.24 -8.00
C GLY A 55 11.83 -7.09 -8.04
N THR A 56 10.65 -7.22 -7.42
CA THR A 56 9.61 -6.18 -7.44
C THR A 56 9.67 -5.22 -6.25
N ARG A 57 10.34 -5.62 -5.16
CA ARG A 57 10.46 -4.81 -3.92
C ARG A 57 11.32 -3.58 -4.13
N ILE A 58 10.71 -2.41 -3.99
CA ILE A 58 11.32 -1.09 -4.17
C ILE A 58 11.07 -0.27 -2.91
N LYS A 59 12.12 0.38 -2.39
CA LYS A 59 11.97 1.39 -1.34
C LYS A 59 11.41 2.68 -1.96
N VAL A 60 10.27 3.14 -1.47
CA VAL A 60 9.53 4.30 -1.99
C VAL A 60 9.51 5.48 -1.02
N TYR A 61 9.88 5.26 0.24
CA TYR A 61 9.95 6.30 1.27
C TYR A 61 11.06 5.98 2.28
N ASP A 62 11.82 6.98 2.72
CA ASP A 62 12.87 6.82 3.72
C ASP A 62 13.08 8.10 4.57
N ARG A 63 12.82 8.04 5.87
CA ARG A 63 13.06 9.14 6.81
C ARG A 63 13.74 8.66 8.08
N SER A 64 14.76 9.40 8.52
CA SER A 64 15.42 9.14 9.81
C SER A 64 14.47 9.37 11.00
N THR A 65 13.63 10.41 10.92
CA THR A 65 12.52 10.67 11.84
C THR A 65 11.44 11.42 11.05
N VAL A 66 10.18 11.05 11.25
CA VAL A 66 9.03 11.74 10.65
C VAL A 66 7.90 11.87 11.67
N THR A 67 7.30 13.06 11.71
CA THR A 67 6.04 13.31 12.42
C THR A 67 4.93 13.46 11.40
N LEU A 68 3.98 12.54 11.44
CA LEU A 68 2.79 12.53 10.60
C LEU A 68 1.62 13.11 11.40
N THR A 69 0.89 14.04 10.81
CA THR A 69 -0.23 14.72 11.47
C THR A 69 -1.51 14.57 10.65
N SER A 70 -2.64 14.44 11.34
CA SER A 70 -3.98 14.43 10.75
C SER A 70 -4.84 15.53 11.37
N SER A 71 -5.92 15.89 10.70
CA SER A 71 -6.93 16.82 11.27
C SER A 71 -7.89 16.14 12.25
N GLY A 72 -7.64 14.87 12.59
CA GLY A 72 -8.42 14.07 13.54
C GLY A 72 -9.29 12.99 12.89
N PRO A 73 -10.19 12.35 13.66
CA PRO A 73 -11.10 11.31 13.17
C PRO A 73 -11.89 11.73 11.94
N GLY A 74 -11.98 10.86 10.94
CA GLY A 74 -12.68 11.11 9.67
C GLY A 74 -11.86 11.88 8.63
N SER A 75 -10.62 12.26 8.95
CA SER A 75 -9.70 12.85 7.98
C SER A 75 -8.90 11.78 7.24
N TRP A 76 -8.19 12.21 6.19
CA TRP A 76 -7.23 11.37 5.49
C TRP A 76 -5.82 11.78 5.90
N LEU A 77 -5.04 10.81 6.41
CA LEU A 77 -3.61 10.96 6.62
C LEU A 77 -2.89 10.58 5.34
N GLU A 78 -2.15 11.50 4.73
CA GLU A 78 -1.42 11.27 3.49
C GLU A 78 0.10 11.24 3.71
N VAL A 79 0.76 10.26 3.08
CA VAL A 79 2.22 10.13 3.05
C VAL A 79 2.68 10.19 1.58
N PRO A 80 3.40 11.25 1.16
CA PRO A 80 3.97 11.32 -0.17
C PRO A 80 5.15 10.37 -0.31
N LEU A 81 5.28 9.73 -1.47
CA LEU A 81 6.43 8.88 -1.78
C LEU A 81 7.62 9.71 -2.27
N ASP A 82 8.83 9.30 -1.91
CA ASP A 82 10.06 9.88 -2.46
C ASP A 82 10.29 9.42 -3.91
N ARG A 83 9.76 8.24 -4.24
CA ARG A 83 9.84 7.62 -5.55
C ARG A 83 8.47 7.11 -5.96
N THR A 84 8.02 7.52 -7.15
CA THR A 84 6.83 6.95 -7.79
C THR A 84 6.97 5.44 -7.94
N PHE A 85 5.93 4.71 -7.58
CA PHE A 85 5.83 3.27 -7.80
C PHE A 85 4.89 3.00 -8.95
N TRP A 86 5.38 2.31 -9.98
CA TRP A 86 4.55 1.83 -11.08
C TRP A 86 3.85 0.53 -10.68
N TYR A 87 2.53 0.56 -10.61
CA TYR A 87 1.69 -0.62 -10.41
C TYR A 87 1.17 -1.13 -11.76
N ASN A 88 1.28 -2.44 -11.99
CA ASN A 88 1.00 -3.04 -13.30
C ASN A 88 -0.47 -3.32 -13.58
N GLY A 89 -1.34 -3.31 -12.57
CA GLY A 89 -2.77 -3.60 -12.75
C GLY A 89 -3.13 -5.08 -12.85
N ASP A 90 -2.16 -5.98 -12.70
CA ASP A 90 -2.38 -7.43 -12.88
C ASP A 90 -2.05 -8.24 -11.61
N ASP A 91 -0.96 -7.92 -10.92
CA ASP A 91 -0.56 -8.62 -9.69
C ASP A 91 -1.13 -7.91 -8.46
N ASN A 92 -1.21 -8.60 -7.32
CA ASN A 92 -1.57 -7.94 -6.07
C ASN A 92 -0.46 -6.98 -5.62
N LEU A 93 -0.85 -5.87 -4.98
CA LEU A 93 0.10 -4.89 -4.46
C LEU A 93 0.52 -5.24 -3.03
N LEU A 94 1.82 -5.32 -2.77
CA LEU A 94 2.37 -5.53 -1.44
C LEU A 94 3.05 -4.26 -0.93
N MET A 95 2.68 -3.84 0.28
CA MET A 95 3.27 -2.70 0.97
C MET A 95 3.81 -3.12 2.34
N GLU A 96 5.05 -2.73 2.62
CA GLU A 96 5.73 -3.00 3.88
C GLU A 96 6.13 -1.68 4.54
N PHE A 97 5.79 -1.54 5.82
CA PHE A 97 6.10 -0.39 6.64
C PHE A 97 7.04 -0.86 7.74
N SER A 98 8.20 -0.22 7.87
CA SER A 98 9.22 -0.58 8.85
C SER A 98 9.73 0.67 9.55
N TRP A 99 9.81 0.64 10.87
CA TRP A 99 10.34 1.72 11.70
C TRP A 99 10.96 1.13 12.97
N SER A 100 11.99 1.78 13.52
CA SER A 100 12.76 1.24 14.66
C SER A 100 12.14 1.59 16.01
N SER A 101 11.54 2.78 16.10
CA SER A 101 10.91 3.30 17.31
C SER A 101 9.87 4.36 16.94
N GLY A 102 9.06 4.76 17.91
CA GLY A 102 8.10 5.84 17.71
C GLY A 102 7.37 6.22 18.99
N SER A 103 6.55 7.25 18.88
CA SER A 103 5.71 7.76 19.95
C SER A 103 4.36 8.24 19.40
N ASN A 104 3.34 8.19 20.25
CA ASN A 104 1.93 8.43 19.89
C ASN A 104 1.43 7.41 18.86
N SER A 105 0.15 7.51 18.50
CA SER A 105 -0.50 6.61 17.54
C SER A 105 -1.57 7.35 16.76
N ILE A 106 -1.64 7.07 15.47
CA ILE A 106 -2.83 7.31 14.65
C ILE A 106 -3.41 5.95 14.32
N TYR A 107 -4.66 5.72 14.71
CA TYR A 107 -5.41 4.53 14.35
C TYR A 107 -6.21 4.83 13.09
N VAL A 108 -6.18 3.91 12.14
CA VAL A 108 -6.88 4.03 10.86
C VAL A 108 -8.03 3.03 10.82
N TRP A 109 -9.05 3.33 10.02
CA TRP A 109 -10.14 2.39 9.80
C TRP A 109 -9.64 1.15 9.07
N GLY A 110 -10.21 0.01 9.43
CA GLY A 110 -10.01 -1.25 8.73
C GLY A 110 -11.19 -2.19 9.00
N TRP A 111 -11.22 -3.30 8.28
CA TRP A 111 -12.20 -4.36 8.44
C TRP A 111 -11.52 -5.72 8.31
N ASP A 112 -12.21 -6.76 8.77
CA ASP A 112 -11.78 -8.15 8.58
C ASP A 112 -12.24 -8.62 7.18
N PRO A 113 -11.33 -8.87 6.24
CA PRO A 113 -11.66 -9.35 4.90
C PRO A 113 -11.86 -10.87 4.85
N GLY A 114 -11.64 -11.59 5.97
CA GLY A 114 -11.66 -13.05 6.06
C GLY A 114 -10.32 -13.72 5.72
N LEU A 115 -9.39 -12.96 5.11
CA LEU A 115 -8.10 -13.39 4.57
C LEU A 115 -6.93 -12.76 5.32
N ASN A 116 -5.77 -13.44 5.37
CA ASN A 116 -4.56 -12.94 6.02
C ASN A 116 -3.87 -11.85 5.18
N GLN A 117 -4.42 -10.63 5.14
CA GLN A 117 -3.90 -9.53 4.32
C GLN A 117 -2.83 -8.67 4.99
N THR A 118 -2.60 -8.85 6.30
CA THR A 118 -1.59 -8.11 7.06
C THR A 118 -0.66 -9.07 7.79
N LEU A 119 0.61 -8.69 7.86
CA LEU A 119 1.67 -9.39 8.59
C LEU A 119 2.36 -8.36 9.49
N PHE A 120 2.46 -8.64 10.78
CA PHE A 120 3.09 -7.75 11.75
C PHE A 120 4.25 -8.44 12.48
N GLY A 121 5.34 -7.71 12.70
CA GLY A 121 6.52 -8.22 13.39
C GLY A 121 7.35 -7.12 14.01
N SER A 122 8.33 -7.50 14.83
CA SER A 122 9.29 -6.55 15.40
C SER A 122 10.23 -6.00 14.32
N TYR A 123 10.77 -4.80 14.53
CA TYR A 123 11.74 -4.20 13.62
C TYR A 123 12.93 -5.13 13.37
N GLY A 124 13.20 -5.42 12.09
CA GLY A 124 14.28 -6.31 11.66
C GLY A 124 13.98 -7.82 11.80
N ALA A 125 12.77 -8.21 12.20
CA ALA A 125 12.36 -9.62 12.18
C ALA A 125 12.20 -10.12 10.74
N SER A 126 12.55 -11.39 10.50
CA SER A 126 12.34 -12.06 9.21
C SER A 126 10.93 -12.63 9.02
N SER A 127 10.18 -12.77 10.13
CA SER A 127 8.82 -13.29 10.14
C SER A 127 7.94 -12.58 11.18
N GLY A 128 6.63 -12.81 11.11
CA GLY A 128 5.66 -12.18 11.97
C GLY A 128 4.35 -12.96 12.12
N ASP A 129 3.37 -12.32 12.76
CA ASP A 129 2.03 -12.84 12.97
C ASP A 129 1.09 -12.35 11.87
N LEU A 130 0.29 -13.28 11.33
CA LEU A 130 -0.71 -13.00 10.32
C LEU A 130 -1.98 -12.43 10.96
N GLU A 131 -2.54 -11.41 10.31
CA GLU A 131 -3.74 -10.71 10.76
C GLU A 131 -4.72 -10.55 9.60
N LYS A 132 -6.00 -10.71 9.95
CA LYS A 132 -7.12 -10.54 9.02
C LYS A 132 -7.63 -9.12 9.08
N VAL A 133 -6.83 -8.20 8.55
CA VAL A 133 -7.16 -6.78 8.52
C VAL A 133 -6.82 -6.21 7.15
N SER A 134 -7.83 -5.60 6.53
CA SER A 134 -7.68 -4.70 5.39
C SER A 134 -7.83 -3.26 5.89
N LEU A 135 -6.96 -2.35 5.44
CA LEU A 135 -6.96 -0.95 5.88
C LEU A 135 -7.77 -0.10 4.89
N HIS A 136 -8.54 0.85 5.42
CA HIS A 136 -9.23 1.84 4.62
C HIS A 136 -8.23 2.85 4.07
N MET A 137 -7.74 2.56 2.87
CA MET A 137 -6.67 3.29 2.24
C MET A 137 -7.01 3.76 0.83
N ARG A 138 -6.20 4.70 0.33
CA ARG A 138 -6.27 5.22 -1.04
C ARG A 138 -4.88 5.26 -1.65
N LEU A 139 -4.76 4.75 -2.87
CA LEU A 139 -3.60 4.92 -3.73
C LEU A 139 -3.80 6.19 -4.56
N ASN A 140 -2.84 7.12 -4.51
CA ASN A 140 -2.95 8.38 -5.23
C ASN A 140 -1.93 8.45 -6.36
N GLY A 141 -2.39 8.83 -7.55
CA GLY A 141 -1.52 9.20 -8.66
C GLY A 141 -2.24 9.15 -10.00
N ALA A 142 -1.53 8.81 -11.08
CA ALA A 142 -2.04 8.86 -12.44
C ALA A 142 -2.35 7.45 -12.96
N LEU A 143 -3.58 7.23 -13.42
CA LEU A 143 -3.96 6.00 -14.12
C LEU A 143 -3.23 5.90 -15.46
N ASP A 144 -2.84 4.69 -15.83
CA ASP A 144 -2.38 4.45 -17.19
C ASP A 144 -3.57 4.56 -18.15
N LEU A 145 -3.33 5.21 -19.30
CA LEU A 145 -4.34 5.32 -20.33
C LEU A 145 -4.11 4.18 -21.32
N THR A 146 -5.03 3.20 -21.37
CA THR A 146 -5.01 2.22 -22.45
C THR A 146 -5.25 2.93 -23.78
N ALA A 147 -4.17 3.13 -24.55
CA ALA A 147 -4.25 3.77 -25.86
C ALA A 147 -5.07 2.90 -26.82
N THR A 148 -6.34 3.24 -27.01
CA THR A 148 -7.18 2.63 -28.04
C THR A 148 -7.02 3.41 -29.33
N THR A 149 -6.64 2.72 -30.42
CA THR A 149 -6.62 3.36 -31.74
C THR A 149 -8.04 3.66 -32.22
N PHE A 150 -8.23 4.75 -32.98
CA PHE A 150 -9.53 5.04 -33.60
C PHE A 150 -10.07 3.88 -34.47
N GLY A 151 -9.20 3.00 -34.98
CA GLY A 151 -9.59 1.80 -35.72
C GLY A 151 -10.30 0.77 -34.85
N ALA A 152 -9.84 0.56 -33.62
CA ALA A 152 -10.46 -0.37 -32.68
C ALA A 152 -11.84 0.12 -32.22
N ILE A 153 -12.00 1.41 -31.91
CA ILE A 153 -13.29 2.02 -31.53
C ILE A 153 -14.34 1.81 -32.64
N LYS A 154 -13.96 2.00 -33.90
CA LYS A 154 -14.87 1.83 -35.04
C LYS A 154 -15.26 0.37 -35.28
N ALA A 155 -14.36 -0.58 -35.02
CA ALA A 155 -14.65 -2.00 -35.14
C ALA A 155 -15.62 -2.49 -34.05
N THR A 156 -15.54 -1.95 -32.83
CA THR A 156 -16.41 -2.34 -31.72
C THR A 156 -17.82 -1.72 -31.80
N LEU A 157 -17.96 -0.53 -32.36
CA LEU A 157 -19.24 0.18 -32.53
C LEU A 157 -19.93 -0.09 -33.88
N GLY A 158 -19.34 -0.97 -34.71
CA GLY A 158 -19.75 -1.20 -36.10
C GLY A 158 -20.63 -2.43 -36.34
N ASN A 159 -21.11 -3.12 -35.30
CA ASN A 159 -22.00 -4.29 -35.42
C ASN A 159 -23.40 -3.99 -34.88
#